data_AF-A0A1F4UR49-F1
#
_entry.id   AF-A0A1F4UR49-F1
#
_cell.length_a   1.000
_cell.length_b   1.000
_cell.length_c   1.000
_cell.angle_alpha   90.00
_cell.angle_beta   90.00
_cell.angle_gamma   90.00
#
_symmetry.space_group_name_H-M   'P 1'
#
loop_
_entity.id
_entity.type
_entity.pdbx_description
1 polymer ?
#
loop_
_entity_poly.entity_id
_entity_poly.type
_entity_poly.pdbx_seq_one_letter_code
_entity_poly.pdbx_strand_id
1 'polypeptide(L)'
;MTNLTTGLWKFHESVPLEVLQEVAEEWAKDERYKYLYIRWASKDQRAIGFTYEKEDGAKGTHEKFFEEITDKLKKKFGNSLVGWDVSSTTYTIKGF
;
A
#
# COMPACT_ATOMS: atom_id res chain seq x y z
N MET A 1 -16.70 -6.15 -12.87
CA MET A 1 -15.37 -6.79 -12.93
C MET A 1 -14.54 -6.03 -11.90
N THR A 2 -14.20 -6.64 -10.77
CA THR A 2 -13.66 -5.89 -9.62
C THR A 2 -12.34 -5.22 -9.99
N ASN A 3 -12.29 -3.90 -9.88
CA ASN A 3 -11.12 -3.13 -10.26
C ASN A 3 -10.18 -3.01 -9.04
N LEU A 4 -9.24 -3.94 -8.95
CA LEU A 4 -8.30 -4.03 -7.84
C LEU A 4 -7.02 -3.25 -8.15
N THR A 5 -6.47 -2.62 -7.13
CA THR A 5 -5.11 -2.10 -7.14
C THR A 5 -4.30 -2.81 -6.10
N THR A 6 -3.15 -3.34 -6.51
CA THR A 6 -2.21 -3.97 -5.61
C THR A 6 -0.90 -3.24 -5.64
N GLY A 7 -0.18 -3.27 -4.54
CA GLY A 7 1.14 -2.70 -4.50
C GLY A 7 1.85 -2.88 -3.17
N LEU A 8 3.01 -2.25 -3.11
CA LEU A 8 3.90 -2.22 -1.96
C LEU A 8 4.30 -0.77 -1.69
N TRP A 9 4.15 -0.33 -0.45
CA TRP A 9 4.85 0.84 0.08
C TRP A 9 6.10 0.34 0.78
N LYS A 10 7.28 0.80 0.34
CA LYS A 10 8.58 0.32 0.82
C LYS A 10 9.17 1.33 1.79
N PHE A 11 9.78 0.82 2.85
CA PHE A 11 10.36 1.58 3.95
C PHE A 11 11.74 1.04 4.28
N HIS A 12 12.65 1.92 4.68
CA HIS A 12 13.97 1.52 5.16
C HIS A 12 13.84 0.64 6.41
N GLU A 13 14.72 -0.34 6.60
CA GLU A 13 14.67 -1.29 7.72
C GLU A 13 14.74 -0.64 9.11
N SER A 14 15.28 0.58 9.18
CA SER A 14 15.33 1.37 10.42
C SER A 14 13.96 1.79 10.94
N VAL A 15 12.90 1.70 10.12
CA VAL A 15 11.53 1.92 10.61
C VAL A 15 11.12 0.70 11.45
N PRO A 16 10.77 0.90 12.74
CA PRO A 16 10.34 -0.20 13.61
C PRO A 16 9.12 -0.92 13.02
N LEU A 17 9.05 -2.23 13.21
CA LEU A 17 7.97 -3.04 12.64
C LEU A 17 6.61 -2.61 13.20
N GLU A 18 6.58 -2.26 14.47
CA GLU A 18 5.42 -1.81 15.23
C GLU A 18 4.80 -0.57 14.60
N VAL A 19 5.63 0.38 14.14
CA VAL A 19 5.15 1.59 13.46
C VAL A 19 4.53 1.27 12.09
N LEU A 20 5.04 0.26 11.38
CA LEU A 20 4.44 -0.21 10.14
C LEU A 20 3.14 -0.97 10.40
N GLN A 21 3.07 -1.73 11.50
CA GLN A 21 1.86 -2.43 11.95
C GLN A 21 0.75 -1.43 12.27
N GLU A 22 1.03 -0.38 13.03
CA GLU A 22 0.05 0.68 13.32
C GLU A 22 -0.53 1.30 12.05
N VAL A 23 0.29 1.54 11.02
CA VAL A 23 -0.19 2.06 9.73
C VAL A 23 -1.08 1.05 9.02
N ALA A 24 -0.68 -0.22 8.98
CA ALA A 24 -1.45 -1.28 8.36
C ALA A 24 -2.78 -1.53 9.09
N GLU A 25 -2.79 -1.49 10.42
CA GLU A 25 -3.99 -1.62 11.25
C GLU A 25 -4.95 -0.45 11.05
N GLU A 26 -4.43 0.77 10.89
CA GLU A 26 -5.26 1.92 10.54
C GLU A 26 -5.91 1.75 9.16
N TRP A 27 -5.14 1.30 8.16
CA TRP A 27 -5.67 1.02 6.83
C TRP A 27 -6.68 -0.13 6.83
N ALA A 28 -6.50 -1.12 7.69
CA ALA A 28 -7.40 -2.26 7.82
C ALA A 28 -8.81 -1.89 8.31
N LYS A 29 -9.01 -0.66 8.84
CA LYS A 29 -10.34 -0.14 9.19
C LYS A 29 -11.19 0.20 7.97
N ASP A 30 -10.57 0.36 6.79
CA ASP A 30 -11.27 0.60 5.54
C ASP A 30 -11.48 -0.72 4.79
N GLU A 31 -12.75 -1.12 4.64
CA GLU A 31 -13.18 -2.38 4.02
C GLU A 31 -12.76 -2.53 2.55
N ARG A 32 -12.30 -1.45 1.91
CA ARG A 32 -11.74 -1.49 0.56
C ARG A 32 -10.37 -2.14 0.53
N TYR A 33 -9.63 -2.16 1.63
CA TYR A 33 -8.42 -2.98 1.75
C TYR A 33 -8.81 -4.45 1.92
N LYS A 34 -8.76 -5.20 0.81
CA LYS A 34 -9.06 -6.64 0.80
C LYS A 34 -7.91 -7.49 1.30
N TYR A 35 -6.69 -6.97 1.21
CA TYR A 35 -5.50 -7.66 1.68
C TYR A 35 -4.48 -6.65 2.17
N LEU A 36 -3.88 -6.92 3.33
CA LEU A 36 -2.82 -6.11 3.93
C LEU A 36 -1.83 -7.04 4.61
N TYR A 37 -0.54 -6.79 4.39
CA TYR A 37 0.53 -7.60 4.99
C TYR A 37 1.82 -6.79 5.07
N ILE A 38 2.71 -7.18 5.98
CA ILE A 38 4.06 -6.63 6.08
C ILE A 38 5.05 -7.72 5.72
N ARG A 39 6.01 -7.41 4.84
CA ARG A 39 7.09 -8.34 4.47
C ARG A 39 8.41 -7.61 4.27
N TRP A 40 9.49 -8.38 4.21
CA TRP A 40 10.74 -7.89 3.62
C TRP A 40 10.59 -7.71 2.11
N ALA A 41 11.08 -6.58 1.59
CA ALA A 41 11.12 -6.26 0.17
C ALA A 41 12.54 -6.39 -0.41
N SER A 42 13.55 -6.07 0.39
CA SER A 42 14.99 -6.28 0.10
C SER A 42 15.74 -6.51 1.42
N LYS A 43 17.08 -6.60 1.36
CA LYS A 43 17.93 -6.77 2.56
C LYS A 43 17.74 -5.67 3.60
N ASP A 44 17.46 -4.46 3.15
CA ASP A 44 17.44 -3.20 3.91
C ASP A 44 16.07 -2.51 3.86
N GLN A 45 15.04 -3.20 3.37
CA GLN A 45 13.71 -2.62 3.19
C GLN A 45 12.58 -3.56 3.62
N ARG A 46 11.64 -3.02 4.39
CA ARG A 46 10.34 -3.63 4.67
C ARG A 46 9.28 -2.98 3.81
N ALA A 47 8.18 -3.68 3.55
CA ALA A 47 7.07 -3.14 2.82
C ALA A 47 5.73 -3.49 3.43
N ILE A 48 4.80 -2.54 3.38
CA ILE A 48 3.37 -2.79 3.57
C ILE A 48 2.81 -3.10 2.19
N GLY A 49 2.45 -4.37 1.98
CA GLY A 49 1.76 -4.82 0.78
C GLY A 49 0.25 -4.75 0.94
N PHE A 50 -0.44 -4.39 -0.14
CA PHE A 50 -1.89 -4.19 -0.10
C PHE A 50 -2.57 -4.65 -1.39
N THR A 51 -3.85 -4.99 -1.26
CA THR A 51 -4.81 -5.08 -2.36
C THR A 51 -6.04 -4.27 -1.97
N TYR A 52 -6.41 -3.33 -2.83
CA TYR A 52 -7.44 -2.33 -2.58
C TYR A 52 -8.50 -2.36 -3.68
N GLU A 53 -9.77 -2.45 -3.29
CA GLU A 53 -10.92 -2.44 -4.18
C GLU A 53 -11.34 -1.00 -4.51
N LYS A 54 -11.40 -0.68 -5.81
CA LYS A 54 -11.91 0.61 -6.28
C LYS A 54 -13.41 0.53 -6.51
N GLU A 55 -14.10 1.64 -6.24
CA GLU A 55 -15.50 1.82 -6.67
C GLU A 55 -15.59 1.92 -8.20
N ASP A 56 -16.59 1.24 -8.79
CA ASP A 56 -16.83 1.24 -10.23
C ASP A 56 -17.19 2.66 -10.72
N GLY A 57 -16.53 3.11 -11.80
CA GLY A 57 -16.78 4.41 -12.44
C GLY A 57 -15.74 5.51 -12.17
N ALA A 58 -14.80 5.26 -11.26
CA ALA A 58 -13.80 6.25 -10.86
C ALA A 58 -12.60 6.30 -11.82
N LYS A 59 -12.80 6.78 -13.05
CA LYS A 59 -11.70 7.18 -13.94
C LYS A 59 -11.03 8.43 -13.37
N GLY A 60 -9.79 8.30 -12.88
CA GLY A 60 -8.99 9.42 -12.35
C GLY A 60 -8.81 9.46 -10.82
N THR A 61 -9.34 8.50 -10.06
CA THR A 61 -9.12 8.39 -8.60
C THR A 61 -7.86 7.62 -8.21
N HIS A 62 -7.28 6.84 -9.13
CA HIS A 62 -6.07 6.07 -8.84
C HIS A 62 -4.94 7.03 -8.47
N GLU A 63 -4.53 7.92 -9.37
CA GLU A 63 -3.43 8.87 -9.14
C GLU A 63 -3.66 9.69 -7.87
N LYS A 64 -4.86 10.23 -7.66
CA LYS A 64 -5.18 11.01 -6.45
C LYS A 64 -5.06 10.20 -5.17
N PHE A 65 -5.60 8.98 -5.13
CA PHE A 65 -5.45 8.09 -3.98
C PHE A 65 -3.97 7.78 -3.73
N PHE A 66 -3.20 7.50 -4.78
CA PHE A 66 -1.76 7.24 -4.68
C PHE A 66 -0.98 8.45 -4.18
N GLU A 67 -1.25 9.63 -4.71
CA GLU A 67 -0.64 10.89 -4.30
C GLU A 67 -0.96 11.19 -2.84
N GLU A 68 -2.22 11.10 -2.42
CA GLU A 68 -2.64 11.36 -1.05
C GLU A 68 -1.97 10.42 -0.04
N ILE A 69 -1.92 9.11 -0.34
CA ILE A 69 -1.25 8.14 0.53
C ILE A 69 0.26 8.38 0.53
N THR A 70 0.86 8.61 -0.64
CA THR A 70 2.29 8.94 -0.75
C THR A 70 2.64 10.15 0.10
N ASP A 71 1.85 11.21 0.03
CA ASP A 71 2.12 12.46 0.73
C ASP A 71 1.98 12.29 2.25
N LYS A 72 0.96 11.55 2.70
CA LYS A 72 0.82 11.16 4.12
C LYS A 72 2.04 10.38 4.60
N LEU A 73 2.50 9.41 3.80
CA LEU A 73 3.66 8.59 4.14
C LEU A 73 4.97 9.39 4.12
N LYS A 74 5.17 10.27 3.13
CA LYS A 74 6.32 11.19 3.08
C LYS A 74 6.33 12.11 4.30
N LYS A 75 5.18 12.63 4.72
CA LYS A 75 5.08 13.48 5.91
C LYS A 75 5.40 12.72 7.20
N LYS A 76 4.98 11.44 7.31
CA LYS A 76 5.22 10.61 8.50
C LYS A 76 6.65 10.07 8.56
N PHE A 77 7.19 9.60 7.44
CA PHE A 77 8.44 8.82 7.39
C PHE A 77 9.61 9.55 6.73
N GLY A 78 9.38 10.67 6.04
CA GLY A 78 10.42 11.43 5.36
C GLY A 78 11.25 10.55 4.43
N ASN A 79 12.57 10.60 4.59
CA ASN A 79 13.53 9.83 3.80
C ASN A 79 13.48 8.31 4.09
N SER A 80 12.77 7.87 5.13
CA SER A 80 12.58 6.44 5.40
C SER A 80 11.51 5.80 4.54
N LEU A 81 10.69 6.57 3.82
CA LEU A 81 9.90 6.05 2.70
C LEU A 81 10.82 5.93 1.48
N VAL A 82 11.24 4.71 1.15
CA VAL A 82 12.25 4.48 0.10
C VAL A 82 11.65 4.35 -1.30
N GLY A 83 10.34 4.10 -1.39
CA GLY A 83 9.64 4.06 -2.66
C GLY A 83 8.36 3.23 -2.60
N TRP A 84 7.79 2.98 -3.77
CA TRP A 84 6.59 2.19 -3.92
C TRP A 84 6.60 1.44 -5.25
N ASP A 85 5.82 0.37 -5.30
CA ASP A 85 5.60 -0.42 -6.50
C ASP A 85 4.11 -0.77 -6.53
N VAL A 86 3.36 -0.07 -7.37
CA VAL A 86 1.89 -0.11 -7.40
C VAL A 86 1.46 -0.40 -8.83
N SER A 87 0.62 -1.42 -8.98
CA SER A 87 -0.02 -1.73 -10.25
C SER A 87 -1.50 -1.36 -10.21
N SER A 88 -1.91 -0.50 -11.15
CA SER A 88 -3.29 -0.07 -11.35
C SER A 88 -4.21 -1.15 -11.90
N THR A 89 -3.63 -2.18 -12.54
CA THR A 89 -4.34 -3.30 -13.16
C THR A 89 -3.70 -4.61 -12.72
N THR A 90 -4.44 -5.45 -12.00
CA THR A 90 -3.96 -6.76 -11.59
C THR A 90 -4.87 -7.84 -12.14
N TYR A 91 -4.29 -8.83 -12.82
CA TYR A 91 -5.01 -10.03 -13.24
C TYR A 91 -4.83 -11.11 -12.17
N THR A 92 -5.88 -11.36 -11.39
CA THR A 92 -5.83 -12.32 -10.28
C THR A 92 -6.18 -13.72 -10.80
N ILE A 93 -5.22 -14.64 -10.76
CA ILE A 93 -5.44 -16.05 -11.14
C ILE A 93 -6.13 -16.84 -10.01
N LYS A 94 -5.75 -16.58 -8.76
CA LYS A 94 -6.33 -17.21 -7.56
C LYS A 94 -6.14 -16.26 -6.37
N GLY A 95 -7.21 -16.03 -5.62
CA GLY A 95 -7.18 -15.33 -4.33
C GLY A 95 -6.85 -16.26 -3.17
N PHE A 96 -6.53 -15.69 -2.01
CA PHE A 96 -6.51 -16.41 -0.74
C PHE A 96 -7.94 -16.53 -0.19
#